data_AF-A0A2W2CSS1-F1
#
_entry.id   AF-A0A2W2CSS1-F1
#
_cell.length_a   1.000
_cell.length_b   1.000
_cell.length_c   1.000
_cell.angle_alpha   90.00
_cell.angle_beta   90.00
_cell.angle_gamma   90.00
#
_symmetry.space_group_name_H-M   'P 1'
#
loop_
_entity.id
_entity.type
_entity.pdbx_description
1 polymer ?
#
loop_
_entity_poly.entity_id
_entity_poly.type
_entity_poly.pdbx_seq_one_letter_code
_entity_poly.pdbx_strand_id
1 'polypeptide(L)'
;MPIRAHLTASFPLFKSRPRYTVRHLLKVASVSDQTLAYVREAPKSEYASAGTAYASTPEAAFEPTVEYAELTELSLSVPLPADLRHEPALLAAFIDYRVLVRMGVVENQALLHGTADGRISGLLMLPEMRRSTVSGDLGAALTAAAGEVEETGGSCDGIVVHPIHYWELVRDGLLGRLAEAGIKVSRTRMMPRGQALLGDFRAAVTLLDPSRSALTLRGDVVEARTSVGLAVHLPQHFLLLSDGHR
;
A
#
# COMPACT_ATOMS: atom_id res chain seq x y z
N MET A 1 -5.87 16.40 -20.80
CA MET A 1 -7.02 15.54 -21.12
C MET A 1 -7.48 14.84 -19.84
N PRO A 2 -8.77 14.93 -19.47
CA PRO A 2 -9.33 14.14 -18.37
C PRO A 2 -9.40 12.66 -18.78
N ILE A 3 -9.10 11.77 -17.84
CA ILE A 3 -9.04 10.33 -18.04
C ILE A 3 -9.93 9.69 -16.97
N ARG A 4 -10.91 8.88 -17.41
CA ARG A 4 -11.79 8.09 -16.55
C ARG A 4 -11.14 6.75 -16.18
N ALA A 5 -9.97 6.81 -15.58
CA ALA A 5 -9.23 5.67 -15.08
C ALA A 5 -8.22 6.16 -14.06
N HIS A 6 -7.81 5.32 -13.12
CA HIS A 6 -6.71 5.63 -12.21
C HIS A 6 -5.36 5.38 -12.88
N LEU A 7 -4.51 6.41 -13.00
CA LEU A 7 -3.29 6.34 -13.82
C LEU A 7 -2.36 5.18 -13.43
N THR A 8 -2.21 4.88 -12.13
CA THR A 8 -1.31 3.80 -11.71
C THR A 8 -1.85 2.43 -12.09
N ALA A 9 -3.17 2.24 -12.05
CA ALA A 9 -3.81 0.99 -12.47
C ALA A 9 -3.72 0.74 -13.99
N SER A 10 -3.48 1.80 -14.77
CA SER A 10 -3.36 1.74 -16.24
C SER A 10 -1.96 1.37 -16.74
N PHE A 11 -0.99 1.14 -15.87
CA PHE A 11 0.38 0.82 -16.31
C PHE A 11 0.43 -0.52 -17.09
N PRO A 12 0.88 -0.52 -18.37
CA PRO A 12 0.70 -1.69 -19.25
C PRO A 12 1.35 -2.99 -18.77
N LEU A 13 2.49 -2.91 -18.08
CA LEU A 13 3.25 -4.11 -17.69
C LEU A 13 2.65 -4.86 -16.49
N PHE A 14 1.62 -4.33 -15.81
CA PHE A 14 0.93 -5.10 -14.77
C PHE A 14 0.20 -6.32 -15.32
N LYS A 15 -0.17 -6.32 -16.61
CA LYS A 15 -0.81 -7.48 -17.25
C LYS A 15 0.15 -8.65 -17.50
N SER A 16 1.44 -8.36 -17.65
CA SER A 16 2.45 -9.35 -18.07
C SER A 16 3.50 -9.66 -17.02
N ARG A 17 3.51 -8.96 -15.88
CA ARG A 17 4.49 -9.15 -14.81
C ARG A 17 3.80 -9.34 -13.46
N PRO A 18 4.10 -10.42 -12.71
CA PRO A 18 3.59 -10.63 -11.35
C PRO A 18 4.32 -9.72 -10.35
N ARG A 19 4.17 -8.39 -10.50
CA ARG A 19 4.75 -7.41 -9.59
C ARG A 19 3.65 -6.65 -8.89
N TYR A 20 3.45 -6.95 -7.61
CA TYR A 20 2.53 -6.21 -6.76
C TYR A 20 3.13 -4.87 -6.34
N THR A 21 2.29 -3.83 -6.36
CA THR A 21 2.50 -2.55 -5.68
C THR A 21 1.69 -2.58 -4.38
N VAL A 22 1.85 -1.57 -3.51
CA VAL A 22 1.05 -1.48 -2.27
C VAL A 22 -0.45 -1.48 -2.61
N ARG A 23 -0.86 -0.74 -3.65
CA ARG A 23 -2.24 -0.74 -4.16
C ARG A 23 -2.78 -2.15 -4.47
N HIS A 24 -1.96 -3.04 -5.01
CA HIS A 24 -2.39 -4.40 -5.36
C HIS A 24 -2.65 -5.30 -4.15
N LEU A 25 -2.19 -4.90 -2.95
CA LEU A 25 -2.52 -5.57 -1.69
C LEU A 25 -3.89 -5.12 -1.16
N LEU A 26 -4.30 -3.88 -1.47
CA LEU A 26 -5.51 -3.26 -0.94
C LEU A 26 -6.78 -3.73 -1.65
N LYS A 27 -7.90 -3.72 -0.91
CA LYS A 27 -9.24 -3.69 -1.50
C LYS A 27 -9.47 -2.32 -2.14
N VAL A 28 -9.97 -2.28 -3.38
CA VAL A 28 -10.28 -1.02 -4.08
C VAL A 28 -11.79 -0.86 -4.19
N ALA A 29 -12.30 0.31 -3.81
CA ALA A 29 -13.70 0.69 -3.99
C ALA A 29 -13.80 1.87 -4.95
N SER A 30 -14.69 1.77 -5.93
CA SER A 30 -15.03 2.88 -6.81
C SER A 30 -15.97 3.85 -6.10
N VAL A 31 -15.67 5.15 -6.13
CA VAL A 31 -16.42 6.17 -5.37
C VAL A 31 -16.74 7.40 -6.22
N SER A 32 -17.86 8.06 -5.96
CA SER A 32 -18.17 9.38 -6.56
C SER A 32 -17.81 10.56 -5.65
N ASP A 33 -17.94 10.33 -4.34
CA ASP A 33 -17.99 11.38 -3.33
C ASP A 33 -16.59 11.83 -2.91
N GLN A 34 -16.46 13.09 -2.48
CA GLN A 34 -15.19 13.63 -2.02
C GLN A 34 -14.83 13.20 -0.59
N THR A 35 -15.85 12.89 0.21
CA THR A 35 -15.71 12.45 1.60
C THR A 35 -16.61 11.25 1.80
N LEU A 36 -16.06 10.17 2.37
CA LEU A 36 -16.79 8.93 2.63
C LEU A 36 -16.73 8.59 4.11
N ALA A 37 -17.89 8.35 4.71
CA ALA A 37 -17.97 7.76 6.05
C ALA A 37 -17.59 6.27 5.99
N TYR A 38 -16.87 5.80 6.99
CA TYR A 38 -16.53 4.39 7.15
C TYR A 38 -16.46 4.02 8.64
N VAL A 39 -16.57 2.72 8.93
CA VAL A 39 -16.39 2.20 10.30
C VAL A 39 -14.92 1.88 10.51
N ARG A 40 -14.38 2.39 11.61
CA ARG A 40 -13.06 2.09 12.14
C ARG A 40 -13.20 1.38 13.48
N GLU A 41 -12.46 0.32 13.67
CA GLU A 41 -12.46 -0.46 14.90
C GLU A 41 -11.04 -0.46 15.44
N ALA A 42 -10.83 0.20 16.58
CA ALA A 42 -9.53 0.31 17.23
C ALA A 42 -9.49 -0.51 18.53
N PRO A 43 -8.31 -0.99 18.96
CA PRO A 43 -8.17 -1.70 20.22
C PRO A 43 -8.40 -0.76 21.41
N LYS A 44 -9.14 -1.23 22.42
CA LYS A 44 -9.39 -0.49 23.68
C LYS A 44 -8.29 -0.64 24.73
N SER A 45 -7.52 -1.72 24.66
CA SER A 45 -6.46 -2.06 25.61
C SER A 45 -5.24 -2.61 24.87
N GLU A 46 -4.15 -2.84 25.62
CA GLU A 46 -2.99 -3.58 25.12
C GLU A 46 -3.39 -4.99 24.65
N TYR A 47 -2.65 -5.50 23.67
CA TYR A 47 -2.88 -6.82 23.09
C TYR A 47 -2.45 -7.92 24.06
N ALA A 48 -3.36 -8.86 24.32
CA ALA A 48 -3.02 -10.14 24.93
C ALA A 48 -2.99 -11.23 23.85
N SER A 49 -2.29 -12.33 24.10
CA SER A 49 -2.40 -13.53 23.25
C SER A 49 -3.83 -14.04 23.24
N ALA A 50 -4.31 -14.49 22.08
CA ALA A 50 -5.67 -15.00 21.98
C ALA A 50 -5.79 -16.32 22.76
N GLY A 51 -6.83 -16.42 23.59
CA GLY A 51 -7.30 -17.71 24.09
C GLY A 51 -8.18 -18.42 23.06
N THR A 52 -8.70 -19.60 23.41
CA THR A 52 -9.58 -20.37 22.50
C THR A 52 -11.05 -19.99 22.59
N ALA A 53 -11.43 -19.03 23.46
CA ALA A 53 -12.79 -18.50 23.56
C ALA A 53 -12.85 -17.10 22.93
N TYR A 54 -13.95 -16.79 22.23
CA TYR A 54 -14.11 -15.46 21.61
C TYR A 54 -13.90 -14.30 22.59
N ALA A 55 -14.46 -14.38 23.80
CA ALA A 55 -14.28 -13.34 24.82
C ALA A 55 -12.82 -13.15 25.28
N SER A 56 -11.91 -14.05 24.91
CA SER A 56 -10.48 -13.99 25.21
C SER A 56 -9.62 -13.60 24.00
N THR A 57 -10.23 -13.24 22.87
CA THR A 57 -9.50 -12.74 21.70
C THR A 57 -9.34 -11.23 21.75
N PRO A 58 -8.28 -10.66 21.14
CA PRO A 58 -8.13 -9.21 21.04
C PRO A 58 -9.31 -8.51 20.37
N GLU A 59 -9.90 -9.10 19.33
CA GLU A 59 -10.99 -8.48 18.58
C GLU A 59 -12.29 -8.30 19.39
N ALA A 60 -12.51 -9.08 20.44
CA ALA A 60 -13.65 -8.91 21.32
C ALA A 60 -13.65 -7.57 22.07
N ALA A 61 -12.50 -6.88 22.14
CA ALA A 61 -12.33 -5.59 22.78
C ALA A 61 -12.23 -4.40 21.79
N PHE A 62 -12.45 -4.62 20.49
CA PHE A 62 -12.41 -3.54 19.51
C PHE A 62 -13.63 -2.62 19.65
N GLU A 63 -13.41 -1.32 19.51
CA GLU A 63 -14.45 -0.31 19.64
C GLU A 63 -14.75 0.33 18.27
N PRO A 64 -15.96 0.12 17.71
CA PRO A 64 -16.34 0.70 16.43
C PRO A 64 -16.67 2.19 16.57
N THR A 65 -16.03 3.01 15.73
CA THR A 65 -16.32 4.43 15.56
C THR A 65 -16.60 4.74 14.09
N VAL A 66 -17.36 5.80 13.83
CA VAL A 66 -17.55 6.33 12.47
C VAL A 66 -16.48 7.39 12.21
N GLU A 67 -15.72 7.18 11.15
CA GLU A 67 -14.65 8.06 10.67
C GLU A 67 -14.94 8.51 9.24
N TYR A 68 -14.19 9.51 8.76
CA TYR A 68 -14.35 10.05 7.41
C TYR A 68 -13.03 10.02 6.65
N ALA A 69 -13.07 9.50 5.42
CA ALA A 69 -11.94 9.51 4.50
C ALA A 69 -12.20 10.52 3.38
N GLU A 70 -11.21 11.39 3.12
CA GLU A 70 -11.27 12.36 2.04
C GLU A 70 -10.42 11.92 0.84
N LEU A 71 -10.83 12.38 -0.35
CA LEU A 71 -10.01 12.24 -1.56
C LEU A 71 -8.93 13.33 -1.63
N THR A 72 -7.74 12.95 -2.04
CA THR A 72 -6.62 13.84 -2.35
C THR A 72 -6.10 13.60 -3.77
N GLU A 73 -5.41 14.59 -4.33
CA GLU A 73 -4.78 14.49 -5.64
C GLU A 73 -3.29 14.18 -5.48
N LEU A 74 -2.86 13.08 -6.09
CA LEU A 74 -1.45 12.77 -6.27
C LEU A 74 -1.01 13.31 -7.63
N SER A 75 0.11 14.01 -7.67
CA SER A 75 0.61 14.63 -8.90
C SER A 75 2.11 14.48 -9.07
N LEU A 76 2.56 14.56 -10.32
CA LEU A 76 3.97 14.67 -10.68
C LEU A 76 4.15 15.37 -12.02
N SER A 77 5.35 15.90 -12.23
CA SER A 77 5.78 16.51 -13.49
C SER A 77 7.00 15.76 -14.04
N VAL A 78 6.97 15.42 -15.33
CA VAL A 78 8.08 14.76 -16.03
C VAL A 78 8.53 15.64 -17.18
N PRO A 79 9.81 16.07 -17.20
CA PRO A 79 10.38 16.73 -18.36
C PRO A 79 10.35 15.84 -19.59
N LEU A 80 10.00 16.42 -20.73
CA LEU A 80 10.08 15.79 -22.03
C LEU A 80 11.44 16.10 -22.66
N PRO A 81 12.11 15.10 -23.24
CA PRO A 81 13.19 15.34 -24.18
C PRO A 81 12.77 16.29 -25.30
N ALA A 82 13.72 17.10 -25.77
CA ALA A 82 13.53 17.90 -26.98
C ALA A 82 13.07 17.00 -28.14
N ASP A 83 12.25 17.57 -29.02
CA ASP A 83 11.66 16.92 -30.20
C ASP A 83 10.65 15.81 -29.95
N LEU A 84 10.54 15.26 -28.74
CA LEU A 84 9.60 14.17 -28.43
C LEU A 84 8.14 14.54 -28.73
N ARG A 85 7.80 15.83 -28.63
CA ARG A 85 6.47 16.37 -28.96
C ARG A 85 6.09 16.20 -30.44
N HIS A 86 7.08 16.08 -31.31
CA HIS A 86 6.90 15.90 -32.75
C HIS A 86 6.80 14.42 -33.15
N GLU A 87 6.95 13.50 -32.18
CA GLU A 87 6.93 12.06 -32.37
C GLU A 87 5.80 11.42 -31.53
N PRO A 88 4.52 11.48 -31.97
CA PRO A 88 3.37 11.08 -31.14
C PRO A 88 3.43 9.64 -30.63
N ALA A 89 3.91 8.70 -31.44
CA ALA A 89 4.06 7.30 -31.05
C ALA A 89 5.11 7.13 -29.93
N LEU A 90 6.23 7.84 -30.04
CA LEU A 90 7.28 7.82 -29.02
C LEU A 90 6.83 8.53 -27.75
N LEU A 91 6.06 9.62 -27.87
CA LEU A 91 5.46 10.32 -26.72
C LEU A 91 4.49 9.41 -25.96
N ALA A 92 3.63 8.67 -26.65
CA ALA A 92 2.73 7.72 -26.03
C ALA A 92 3.50 6.65 -25.24
N ALA A 93 4.53 6.05 -25.85
CA ALA A 93 5.39 5.08 -25.17
C ALA A 93 6.12 5.70 -23.96
N PHE A 94 6.60 6.94 -24.09
CA PHE A 94 7.24 7.65 -22.97
C PHE A 94 6.28 7.85 -21.80
N ILE A 95 5.04 8.23 -22.06
CA ILE A 95 3.99 8.35 -21.04
C ILE A 95 3.78 7.00 -20.34
N ASP A 96 3.54 5.95 -21.12
CA ASP A 96 3.25 4.60 -20.59
C ASP A 96 4.38 4.06 -19.72
N TYR A 97 5.63 4.20 -20.17
CA TYR A 97 6.78 3.55 -19.54
C TYR A 97 7.57 4.43 -18.58
N ARG A 98 7.35 5.75 -18.56
CA ARG A 98 8.05 6.68 -17.65
C ARG A 98 7.12 7.46 -16.76
N VAL A 99 6.07 8.06 -17.31
CA VAL A 99 5.14 8.88 -16.53
C VAL A 99 4.32 8.00 -15.59
N LEU A 100 3.67 6.95 -16.12
CA LEU A 100 2.84 6.05 -15.29
C LEU A 100 3.67 5.28 -14.26
N VAL A 101 4.90 4.87 -14.59
CA VAL A 101 5.82 4.22 -13.64
C VAL A 101 6.14 5.15 -12.47
N ARG A 102 6.44 6.43 -12.75
CA ARG A 102 6.69 7.44 -11.70
C ARG A 102 5.43 7.72 -10.89
N MET A 103 4.26 7.69 -11.50
CA MET A 103 2.98 7.83 -10.79
C MET A 103 2.78 6.69 -9.79
N GLY A 104 3.11 5.46 -10.17
CA GLY A 104 3.10 4.32 -9.24
C GLY A 104 4.09 4.48 -8.07
N VAL A 105 5.22 5.18 -8.26
CA VAL A 105 6.15 5.50 -7.17
C VAL A 105 5.53 6.51 -6.21
N VAL A 106 4.94 7.59 -6.73
CA VAL A 106 4.26 8.61 -5.91
C VAL A 106 3.11 8.00 -5.13
N GLU A 107 2.31 7.12 -5.74
CA GLU A 107 1.24 6.42 -5.03
C GLU A 107 1.78 5.50 -3.93
N ASN A 108 2.81 4.70 -4.18
CA ASN A 108 3.42 3.89 -3.12
C ASN A 108 3.96 4.75 -1.97
N GLN A 109 4.51 5.93 -2.28
CA GLN A 109 4.98 6.87 -1.27
C GLN A 109 3.82 7.38 -0.43
N ALA A 110 2.75 7.86 -1.06
CA ALA A 110 1.56 8.37 -0.38
C ALA A 110 0.90 7.29 0.48
N LEU A 111 0.76 6.06 -0.03
CA LEU A 111 0.16 4.96 0.73
C LEU A 111 1.00 4.54 1.93
N LEU A 112 2.33 4.59 1.86
CA LEU A 112 3.19 4.19 2.98
C LEU A 112 3.42 5.32 3.99
N HIS A 113 3.67 6.54 3.53
CA HIS A 113 4.12 7.67 4.35
C HIS A 113 3.07 8.76 4.56
N GLY A 114 1.94 8.64 3.87
CA GLY A 114 0.89 9.64 3.89
C GLY A 114 1.09 10.75 2.87
N THR A 115 0.11 11.64 2.79
CA THR A 115 0.15 12.85 1.96
C THR A 115 0.40 14.08 2.82
N ALA A 116 0.97 15.13 2.22
CA ALA A 116 1.31 16.36 2.93
C ALA A 116 0.09 17.09 3.49
N ASP A 117 -1.09 16.89 2.90
CA ASP A 117 -2.36 17.43 3.36
C ASP A 117 -3.03 16.56 4.46
N GLY A 118 -2.41 15.44 4.85
CA GLY A 118 -2.92 14.53 5.89
C GLY A 118 -4.12 13.68 5.50
N ARG A 119 -4.66 13.82 4.28
CA ARG A 119 -5.84 13.06 3.82
C ARG A 119 -5.59 11.57 3.65
N ILE A 120 -4.35 11.19 3.36
CA ILE A 120 -3.87 9.83 3.51
C ILE A 120 -2.89 9.84 4.68
N SER A 121 -3.19 9.09 5.74
CA SER A 121 -2.33 9.04 6.94
C SER A 121 -1.02 8.29 6.68
N GLY A 122 -1.02 7.32 5.76
CA GLY A 122 0.12 6.44 5.48
C GLY A 122 0.15 5.21 6.40
N LEU A 123 0.33 4.04 5.80
CA LEU A 123 0.28 2.76 6.52
C LEU A 123 1.39 2.62 7.57
N LEU A 124 2.55 3.25 7.37
CA LEU A 124 3.67 3.20 8.34
C LEU A 124 3.45 4.14 9.54
N MET A 125 2.50 5.06 9.43
CA MET A 125 2.24 6.12 10.41
C MET A 125 0.99 5.85 11.26
N LEU A 126 0.32 4.71 11.05
CA LEU A 126 -0.87 4.34 11.81
C LEU A 126 -0.53 4.26 13.31
N PRO A 127 -1.23 5.00 14.19
CA PRO A 127 -0.92 5.00 15.61
C PRO A 127 -1.05 3.63 16.25
N GLU A 128 -2.16 2.93 15.98
CA GLU A 128 -2.56 1.67 16.61
C GLU A 128 -1.96 0.42 15.94
N MET A 129 -1.20 0.62 14.86
CA MET A 129 -0.43 -0.44 14.25
C MET A 129 0.57 -1.02 15.24
N ARG A 130 0.69 -2.34 15.24
CA ARG A 130 1.64 -3.05 16.10
C ARG A 130 3.05 -2.92 15.56
N ARG A 131 4.02 -2.94 16.46
CA ARG A 131 5.44 -2.78 16.13
C ARG A 131 6.23 -3.84 16.87
N SER A 132 7.10 -4.53 16.14
CA SER A 132 8.00 -5.52 16.70
C SER A 132 9.37 -5.37 16.06
N THR A 133 10.37 -6.03 16.64
CA THR A 133 11.74 -6.00 16.13
C THR A 133 12.06 -7.31 15.43
N VAL A 134 12.80 -7.23 14.33
CA VAL A 134 13.33 -8.42 13.65
C VAL A 134 14.27 -9.13 14.63
N SER A 135 13.96 -10.40 14.92
CA SER A 135 14.84 -11.29 15.68
C SER A 135 15.21 -12.47 14.80
N GLY A 136 16.50 -12.80 14.73
CA GLY A 136 17.00 -13.91 13.93
C GLY A 136 16.95 -13.69 12.42
N ASP A 137 16.71 -14.78 11.68
CA ASP A 137 16.60 -14.77 10.22
C ASP A 137 15.33 -14.06 9.75
N LEU A 138 15.43 -13.30 8.64
CA LEU A 138 14.33 -12.53 8.08
C LEU A 138 13.12 -13.42 7.75
N GLY A 139 13.35 -14.61 7.18
CA GLY A 139 12.28 -15.51 6.82
C GLY A 139 11.50 -16.00 8.05
N ALA A 140 12.23 -16.41 9.10
CA ALA A 140 11.63 -16.79 10.38
C ALA A 140 10.87 -15.62 11.03
N ALA A 141 11.44 -14.41 11.01
CA ALA A 141 10.81 -13.22 11.55
C ALA A 141 9.50 -12.87 10.81
N LEU A 142 9.48 -12.97 9.47
CA LEU A 142 8.26 -12.74 8.68
C LEU A 142 7.18 -13.79 8.96
N THR A 143 7.54 -15.07 9.11
CA THR A 143 6.59 -16.13 9.44
C THR A 143 5.99 -15.95 10.83
N ALA A 144 6.82 -15.63 11.84
CA ALA A 144 6.33 -15.33 13.18
C ALA A 144 5.39 -14.12 13.20
N ALA A 145 5.77 -13.05 12.49
CA ALA A 145 4.96 -11.84 12.37
C ALA A 145 3.63 -12.07 11.64
N ALA A 146 3.58 -12.96 10.64
CA ALA A 146 2.32 -13.36 10.01
C ALA A 146 1.39 -14.05 11.02
N GLY A 147 1.92 -14.94 11.87
CA GLY A 147 1.15 -15.54 12.97
C GLY A 147 0.67 -14.50 13.98
N GLU A 148 1.51 -13.52 14.33
CA GLU A 148 1.09 -12.40 15.19
C GLU A 148 -0.04 -11.58 14.57
N VAL A 149 -0.11 -11.41 13.24
CA VAL A 149 -1.26 -10.80 12.54
C VAL A 149 -2.52 -11.62 12.77
N GLU A 150 -2.44 -12.94 12.66
CA GLU A 150 -3.58 -13.84 12.83
C GLU A 150 -4.10 -13.90 14.27
N GLU A 151 -3.22 -13.81 15.28
CA GLU A 151 -3.60 -13.74 16.70
C GLU A 151 -4.46 -12.50 17.06
N THR A 152 -4.57 -11.52 16.16
CA THR A 152 -5.41 -10.33 16.36
C THR A 152 -6.74 -10.34 15.60
N GLY A 153 -7.13 -11.50 15.05
CA GLY A 153 -8.37 -11.64 14.28
C GLY A 153 -8.25 -11.23 12.80
N GLY A 154 -7.05 -10.88 12.34
CA GLY A 154 -6.77 -10.61 10.92
C GLY A 154 -6.35 -11.86 10.15
N SER A 155 -6.33 -11.79 8.82
CA SER A 155 -5.63 -12.75 7.97
C SER A 155 -4.43 -12.08 7.33
N CYS A 156 -3.22 -12.54 7.63
CA CYS A 156 -2.03 -11.97 6.99
C CYS A 156 -2.06 -12.30 5.49
N ASP A 157 -2.39 -11.31 4.66
CA ASP A 157 -2.56 -11.50 3.20
C ASP A 157 -1.55 -10.71 2.37
N GLY A 158 -0.80 -9.83 3.03
CA GLY A 158 0.11 -8.90 2.37
C GLY A 158 1.37 -8.64 3.18
N ILE A 159 2.47 -8.46 2.44
CA ILE A 159 3.75 -8.01 2.97
C ILE A 159 4.29 -6.91 2.07
N VAL A 160 4.81 -5.83 2.65
CA VAL A 160 5.59 -4.80 1.97
C VAL A 160 7.02 -4.83 2.49
N VAL A 161 7.99 -4.97 1.58
CA VAL A 161 9.42 -4.96 1.91
C VAL A 161 10.21 -4.03 1.00
N HIS A 162 11.38 -3.62 1.49
CA HIS A 162 12.39 -3.00 0.62
C HIS A 162 12.87 -4.02 -0.45
N PRO A 163 13.25 -3.60 -1.67
CA PRO A 163 13.67 -4.51 -2.72
C PRO A 163 14.84 -5.44 -2.37
N ILE A 164 15.71 -5.06 -1.44
CA ILE A 164 16.84 -5.91 -1.01
C ILE A 164 16.32 -7.19 -0.35
N HIS A 165 15.43 -7.04 0.63
CA HIS A 165 14.77 -8.13 1.32
C HIS A 165 13.90 -8.97 0.40
N TYR A 166 13.20 -8.34 -0.55
CA TYR A 166 12.47 -9.12 -1.55
C TYR A 166 13.36 -10.12 -2.30
N TRP A 167 14.57 -9.70 -2.71
CA TRP A 167 15.47 -10.59 -3.44
C TRP A 167 16.13 -11.64 -2.54
N GLU A 168 16.30 -11.37 -1.24
CA GLU A 168 16.65 -12.38 -0.24
C GLU A 168 15.55 -13.45 -0.15
N LEU A 169 14.27 -13.04 -0.04
CA LEU A 169 13.13 -13.97 -0.05
C LEU A 169 13.02 -14.81 -1.32
N VAL A 170 13.42 -14.24 -2.47
CA VAL A 170 13.51 -14.99 -3.75
C VAL A 170 14.61 -16.02 -3.69
N ARG A 171 15.82 -15.62 -3.27
CA ARG A 171 16.98 -16.52 -3.14
C ARG A 171 16.65 -17.71 -2.23
N ASP A 172 15.93 -17.45 -1.15
CA ASP A 172 15.64 -18.44 -0.11
C ASP A 172 14.35 -19.25 -0.40
N GLY A 173 13.74 -19.05 -1.58
CA GLY A 173 12.53 -19.74 -2.03
C GLY A 173 11.27 -19.43 -1.20
N LEU A 174 11.34 -18.45 -0.29
CA LEU A 174 10.25 -18.10 0.61
C LEU A 174 9.12 -17.37 -0.12
N LEU A 175 9.42 -16.62 -1.18
CA LEU A 175 8.39 -15.92 -1.95
C LEU A 175 7.34 -16.88 -2.55
N GLY A 176 7.77 -18.05 -3.04
CA GLY A 176 6.86 -19.07 -3.57
C GLY A 176 5.97 -19.66 -2.49
N ARG A 177 6.55 -20.02 -1.34
CA ARG A 177 5.83 -20.55 -0.17
C ARG A 177 4.81 -19.57 0.41
N LEU A 178 5.18 -18.29 0.49
CA LEU A 178 4.25 -17.22 0.90
C LEU A 178 3.07 -17.11 -0.07
N ALA A 179 3.33 -17.18 -1.38
CA ALA A 179 2.27 -17.13 -2.38
C ALA A 179 1.32 -18.34 -2.31
N GLU A 180 1.85 -19.54 -2.05
CA GLU A 180 1.06 -20.76 -1.80
C GLU A 180 0.18 -20.63 -0.56
N ALA A 181 0.67 -19.93 0.48
CA ALA A 181 -0.10 -19.59 1.67
C ALA A 181 -1.09 -18.42 1.47
N GLY A 182 -1.21 -17.88 0.25
CA GLY A 182 -2.12 -16.78 -0.07
C GLY A 182 -1.56 -15.37 0.19
N ILE A 183 -0.29 -15.25 0.59
CA ILE A 183 0.35 -13.97 0.94
C ILE A 183 0.98 -13.33 -0.29
N LYS A 184 0.61 -12.07 -0.56
CA LYS A 184 1.23 -11.26 -1.62
C LYS A 184 2.35 -10.39 -1.08
N VAL A 185 3.52 -10.46 -1.71
CA VAL A 185 4.66 -9.61 -1.35
C VAL A 185 4.84 -8.47 -2.35
N SER A 186 4.65 -7.24 -1.90
CA SER A 186 4.97 -6.01 -2.61
C SER A 186 6.41 -5.58 -2.30
N ARG A 187 7.13 -5.12 -3.32
CA ARG A 187 8.47 -4.53 -3.18
C ARG A 187 8.51 -3.10 -3.66
N THR A 188 8.95 -2.20 -2.80
CA THR A 188 9.08 -0.79 -3.14
C THR A 188 10.23 -0.12 -2.41
N ARG A 189 10.99 0.71 -3.11
CA ARG A 189 12.06 1.53 -2.52
C ARG A 189 11.54 2.61 -1.56
N MET A 190 10.22 2.80 -1.50
CA MET A 190 9.57 3.66 -0.52
C MET A 190 9.46 2.98 0.85
N MET A 191 9.65 1.66 0.93
CA MET A 191 9.77 0.99 2.23
C MET A 191 11.17 1.25 2.81
N PRO A 192 11.30 1.68 4.07
CA PRO A 192 12.62 1.79 4.71
C PRO A 192 13.35 0.45 4.67
N ARG A 193 14.69 0.50 4.57
CA ARG A 193 15.50 -0.72 4.36
C ARG A 193 15.29 -1.72 5.48
N GLY A 194 15.55 -1.35 6.73
CA GLY A 194 15.39 -2.24 7.89
C GLY A 194 13.97 -2.38 8.39
N GLN A 195 12.97 -2.38 7.51
CA GLN A 195 11.57 -2.54 7.88
C GLN A 195 10.81 -3.47 6.94
N ALA A 196 9.84 -4.19 7.51
CA ALA A 196 8.84 -4.96 6.78
C ALA A 196 7.46 -4.71 7.39
N LEU A 197 6.46 -4.49 6.55
CA LEU A 197 5.07 -4.26 6.96
C LEU A 197 4.27 -5.48 6.56
N LEU A 198 3.63 -6.11 7.54
CA LEU A 198 2.74 -7.24 7.36
C LEU A 198 1.34 -6.83 7.78
N GLY A 199 0.32 -7.48 7.23
CA GLY A 199 -1.04 -7.28 7.71
C GLY A 199 -2.12 -7.89 6.83
N ASP A 200 -3.35 -7.66 7.27
CA ASP A 200 -4.57 -7.96 6.52
C ASP A 200 -4.97 -6.73 5.68
N PHE A 201 -4.33 -6.56 4.54
CA PHE A 201 -4.49 -5.37 3.70
C PHE A 201 -5.91 -5.25 3.14
N ARG A 202 -6.60 -6.37 2.90
CA ARG A 202 -7.93 -6.38 2.26
C ARG A 202 -9.07 -6.13 3.23
N ALA A 203 -8.97 -6.62 4.47
CA ALA A 203 -9.96 -6.31 5.50
C ALA A 203 -9.68 -4.95 6.14
N ALA A 204 -8.42 -4.65 6.45
CA ALA A 204 -8.07 -3.48 7.25
C ALA A 204 -8.18 -2.16 6.50
N VAL A 205 -8.03 -2.16 5.16
CA VAL A 205 -7.93 -0.92 4.40
C VAL A 205 -8.68 -0.99 3.08
N THR A 206 -9.39 0.10 2.77
CA THR A 206 -10.01 0.31 1.47
C THR A 206 -9.38 1.50 0.76
N LEU A 207 -8.83 1.26 -0.43
CA LEU A 207 -8.40 2.31 -1.34
C LEU A 207 -9.61 2.87 -2.10
N LEU A 208 -9.85 4.16 -1.96
CA LEU A 208 -10.98 4.85 -2.58
C LEU A 208 -10.54 5.43 -3.93
N ASP A 209 -11.16 4.96 -5.01
CA ASP A 209 -10.79 5.31 -6.38
C ASP A 209 -11.95 6.01 -7.10
N PRO A 210 -11.88 7.33 -7.31
CA PRO A 210 -12.91 8.04 -8.07
C PRO A 210 -12.76 7.94 -9.59
N SER A 211 -11.74 7.22 -10.08
CA SER A 211 -11.36 7.14 -11.49
C SER A 211 -11.19 8.51 -12.13
N ARG A 212 -10.68 9.49 -11.36
CA ARG A 212 -10.42 10.86 -11.81
C ARG A 212 -8.92 11.06 -11.98
N SER A 213 -8.51 11.16 -13.24
CA SER A 213 -7.13 11.41 -13.62
C SER A 213 -7.00 12.45 -14.71
N ALA A 214 -5.82 13.04 -14.85
CA ALA A 214 -5.49 13.94 -15.94
C ALA A 214 -4.04 13.79 -16.37
N LEU A 215 -3.82 13.82 -17.69
CA LEU A 215 -2.52 14.04 -18.30
C LEU A 215 -2.55 15.36 -19.06
N THR A 216 -1.61 16.26 -18.77
CA THR A 216 -1.52 17.56 -19.42
C THR A 216 -0.11 17.80 -19.94
N LEU A 217 -0.01 18.21 -21.19
CA LEU A 217 1.24 18.67 -21.80
C LEU A 217 1.35 20.18 -21.61
N ARG A 218 2.41 20.65 -20.95
CA ARG A 218 2.70 22.08 -20.75
C ARG A 218 4.12 22.38 -21.18
N GLY A 219 4.28 22.93 -22.39
CA GLY A 219 5.61 23.07 -22.99
C GLY A 219 6.31 21.72 -23.06
N ASP A 220 7.50 21.64 -22.46
CA ASP A 220 8.32 20.43 -22.43
C ASP A 220 8.12 19.61 -21.15
N VAL A 221 6.92 19.62 -20.58
CA VAL A 221 6.57 18.88 -19.36
C VAL A 221 5.25 18.15 -19.54
N VAL A 222 5.22 16.88 -19.11
CA VAL A 222 3.98 16.14 -18.87
C VAL A 222 3.66 16.22 -17.39
N GLU A 223 2.51 16.82 -17.08
CA GLU A 223 1.89 16.76 -15.75
C GLU A 223 0.91 15.58 -15.70
N ALA A 224 1.08 14.73 -14.70
CA ALA A 224 0.18 13.61 -14.41
C ALA A 224 -0.45 13.79 -13.04
N ARG A 225 -1.77 13.57 -12.97
CA ARG A 225 -2.57 13.72 -11.75
C ARG A 225 -3.55 12.56 -11.62
N THR A 226 -3.75 12.06 -10.41
CA THR A 226 -4.77 11.06 -10.09
C THR A 226 -5.33 11.32 -8.69
N SER A 227 -6.65 11.22 -8.54
CA SER A 227 -7.30 11.35 -7.23
C SER A 227 -7.43 9.98 -6.54
N VAL A 228 -7.27 9.95 -5.22
CA VAL A 228 -7.38 8.74 -4.40
C VAL A 228 -7.69 9.11 -2.95
N GLY A 229 -8.31 8.21 -2.19
CA GLY A 229 -8.45 8.31 -0.73
C GLY A 229 -8.14 6.98 -0.06
N LEU A 230 -8.04 6.98 1.27
CA LEU A 230 -7.74 5.79 2.05
C LEU A 230 -8.65 5.71 3.28
N ALA A 231 -9.41 4.63 3.41
CA ALA A 231 -10.18 4.32 4.62
C ALA A 231 -9.47 3.21 5.40
N VAL A 232 -9.17 3.43 6.67
CA VAL A 232 -8.42 2.49 7.53
C VAL A 232 -9.34 1.94 8.61
N HIS A 233 -9.89 0.77 8.34
CA HIS A 233 -10.87 0.09 9.20
C HIS A 233 -10.24 -0.53 10.44
N LEU A 234 -9.12 -1.24 10.28
CA LEU A 234 -8.53 -2.10 11.32
C LEU A 234 -7.01 -1.85 11.44
N PRO A 235 -6.57 -0.67 11.93
CA PRO A 235 -5.14 -0.34 11.98
C PRO A 235 -4.27 -1.34 12.74
N GLN A 236 -4.84 -2.03 13.73
CA GLN A 236 -4.20 -3.08 14.54
C GLN A 236 -3.87 -4.37 13.78
N HIS A 237 -4.50 -4.60 12.63
CA HIS A 237 -4.19 -5.75 11.77
C HIS A 237 -2.87 -5.57 11.01
N PHE A 238 -2.19 -4.44 11.17
CA PHE A 238 -0.84 -4.24 10.68
C PHE A 238 0.20 -4.49 11.77
N LEU A 239 1.32 -5.08 11.35
CA LEU A 239 2.51 -5.27 12.15
C LEU A 239 3.72 -4.75 11.36
N LEU A 240 4.41 -3.76 11.93
CA LEU A 240 5.66 -3.25 11.40
C LEU A 240 6.84 -3.91 12.13
N LEU A 241 7.59 -4.72 11.40
CA LEU A 241 8.89 -5.18 11.84
C LEU A 241 9.95 -4.12 11.54
N SER A 242 10.84 -3.88 12.50
CA SER A 242 12.02 -3.03 12.33
C SER A 242 13.30 -3.74 12.78
N ASP A 243 14.41 -3.51 12.11
CA ASP A 243 15.72 -3.97 12.59
C ASP A 243 15.99 -3.35 13.98
N GLY A 244 16.40 -4.17 14.94
CA GLY A 244 16.67 -3.76 16.32
C GLY A 244 17.92 -2.89 16.51
N HIS A 245 18.51 -2.37 15.44
CA HIS A 245 19.73 -1.55 15.48
C HIS A 245 19.38 -0.11 15.09
N ARG A 246 19.14 0.72 16.11
CA ARG A 246 19.19 2.20 16.00
C ARG A 246 20.52 2.70 16.52
#